data_AF-A0AAW0W6K5-F1
#
_entry.id   AF-A0AAW0W6K5-F1
#
_cell.length_a   1.000
_cell.length_b   1.000
_cell.length_c   1.000
_cell.angle_alpha   90.00
_cell.angle_beta   90.00
_cell.angle_gamma   90.00
#
_symmetry.space_group_name_H-M   'P 1'
#
loop_
_entity.id
_entity.type
_entity.pdbx_description
1 polymer ?
#
loop_
_entity_poly.entity_id
_entity_poly.type
_entity_poly.pdbx_seq_one_letter_code
_entity_poly.pdbx_strand_id
1 'polypeptide(L)'
;GLLSCGHRLENVLRKGVSRPPGNHCPLLWRLYLALVATTQPKKLRELIYRALSHCPGVKSVYLDCVRLMPGMLKEIVNLLSEKGMRVRMPLEELQVLTETELELVNKNEDNVVDSDEEEDQETKD
;
A
#
# COMPACT_ATOMS: atom_id res chain seq x y z
N GLY A 1 -26.97 -10.93 10.08
CA GLY A 1 -26.27 -10.89 11.37
C GLY A 1 -25.29 -9.72 11.47
N LEU A 2 -24.17 -9.77 10.74
CA LEU A 2 -23.06 -8.79 10.87
C LEU A 2 -23.31 -7.40 10.26
N LEU A 3 -24.22 -7.25 9.29
CA LEU A 3 -24.49 -5.96 8.63
C LEU A 3 -25.28 -4.97 9.51
N SER A 4 -26.06 -5.46 10.48
CA SER A 4 -26.89 -4.60 11.35
C SER A 4 -26.05 -3.89 12.43
N CYS A 5 -25.09 -4.58 13.04
CA CYS A 5 -24.17 -3.97 14.00
C CYS A 5 -23.14 -3.05 13.33
N GLY A 6 -22.81 -3.29 12.05
CA GLY A 6 -21.93 -2.43 11.26
C GLY A 6 -22.40 -0.98 11.20
N HIS A 7 -23.68 -0.73 10.90
CA HIS A 7 -24.23 0.62 10.85
C HIS A 7 -24.21 1.34 12.21
N ARG A 8 -24.48 0.62 13.30
CA ARG A 8 -24.41 1.20 14.65
C ARG A 8 -22.97 1.58 15.02
N LEU A 9 -22.02 0.67 14.77
CA LEU A 9 -20.60 0.93 15.03
C LEU A 9 -20.09 2.09 14.18
N GLU A 10 -20.43 2.11 12.89
CA GLU A 10 -20.08 3.20 11.98
C GLU A 10 -20.62 4.54 12.48
N ASN A 11 -21.87 4.58 12.93
CA ASN A 11 -22.46 5.79 13.49
C ASN A 11 -21.74 6.27 14.75
N VAL A 12 -21.33 5.37 15.64
CA VAL A 12 -20.56 5.72 16.85
C VAL A 12 -19.18 6.27 16.46
N LEU A 13 -18.46 5.57 15.58
CA LEU A 13 -17.12 5.99 15.14
C LEU A 13 -17.16 7.33 14.40
N ARG A 14 -18.10 7.49 13.46
CA ARG A 14 -18.35 8.73 12.73
C ARG A 14 -18.62 9.92 13.66
N LYS A 15 -19.46 9.73 14.68
CA LYS A 15 -19.71 10.75 15.71
C LYS A 15 -18.45 11.02 16.53
N GLY A 16 -17.70 9.98 16.89
CA GLY A 16 -16.47 10.10 17.65
C GLY A 16 -15.42 10.94 16.92
N VAL A 17 -15.12 10.64 15.66
CA VAL A 17 -14.15 11.40 14.85
C VAL A 17 -14.63 12.80 14.46
N SER A 18 -15.92 13.12 14.64
CA SER A 18 -16.47 14.44 14.32
C SER A 18 -16.44 15.42 15.50
N ARG A 19 -16.06 14.97 16.71
CA ARG A 19 -15.98 15.80 17.92
C ARG A 19 -14.53 16.24 18.18
N PRO A 20 -14.28 17.43 18.75
CA PRO A 20 -12.92 17.90 19.06
C PRO A 20 -12.01 16.95 19.87
N PRO A 21 -12.50 16.19 20.88
CA PRO A 21 -11.62 15.23 21.56
C PRO A 21 -11.28 14.00 20.71
N GLY A 22 -12.08 13.66 19.70
CA GLY A 22 -11.93 12.44 18.91
C GLY A 22 -11.40 12.67 17.50
N ASN A 23 -11.54 13.87 16.94
CA ASN A 23 -11.07 14.18 15.60
C ASN A 23 -9.54 14.13 15.49
N HIS A 24 -8.77 14.35 16.56
CA HIS A 24 -7.30 14.19 16.53
C HIS A 24 -6.83 12.85 17.11
N CYS A 25 -7.74 11.90 17.36
CA CYS A 25 -7.41 10.58 17.91
C CYS A 25 -7.06 9.59 16.79
N PRO A 26 -5.79 9.17 16.63
CA PRO A 26 -5.40 8.32 15.51
C PRO A 26 -6.01 6.92 15.57
N LEU A 27 -6.14 6.35 16.77
CA LEU A 27 -6.74 5.03 16.95
C LEU A 27 -8.20 5.00 16.48
N LEU A 28 -8.95 6.09 16.74
CA LEU A 28 -10.34 6.19 16.33
C LEU A 28 -10.47 6.31 14.80
N TRP A 29 -9.59 7.07 14.15
CA TRP A 29 -9.52 7.12 12.70
C TRP A 29 -9.16 5.79 12.07
N ARG A 30 -8.14 5.10 12.59
CA ARG A 30 -7.72 3.79 12.08
C ARG A 30 -8.86 2.78 12.15
N LEU A 31 -9.59 2.75 13.26
CA LEU A 31 -10.76 1.87 13.41
C LEU A 31 -11.89 2.24 12.44
N TYR A 32 -12.15 3.54 12.26
CA TYR A 32 -13.19 4.01 11.34
C TYR A 32 -12.85 3.71 9.87
N LEU A 33 -11.60 3.95 9.47
CA LEU A 33 -11.09 3.62 8.14
C LEU A 33 -11.18 2.12 7.85
N ALA A 34 -10.75 1.28 8.79
CA ALA A 34 -10.84 -0.17 8.65
C ALA A 34 -12.30 -0.65 8.47
N LEU A 35 -13.24 -0.09 9.24
CA LEU A 35 -14.66 -0.40 9.09
C LEU A 35 -15.18 0.03 7.71
N VAL A 36 -14.95 1.29 7.31
CA VAL A 36 -15.45 1.83 6.04
C VAL A 36 -14.83 1.14 4.82
N ALA A 37 -13.58 0.68 4.92
CA ALA A 37 -12.96 -0.13 3.86
C ALA A 37 -13.75 -1.41 3.58
N THR A 38 -14.32 -2.03 4.62
CA THR A 38 -15.13 -3.25 4.48
C THR A 38 -16.60 -2.98 4.13
N THR A 39 -17.18 -1.88 4.60
CA THR A 39 -18.61 -1.61 4.44
C THR A 39 -18.95 -0.70 3.26
N GLN A 40 -18.11 0.30 2.98
CA GLN A 40 -18.37 1.37 2.02
C GLN A 40 -17.09 1.81 1.29
N PRO A 41 -16.45 0.93 0.50
CA PRO A 41 -15.16 1.21 -0.14
C PRO A 41 -15.19 2.44 -1.06
N LYS A 42 -16.35 2.77 -1.66
CA LYS A 42 -16.53 3.95 -2.50
C LYS A 42 -16.29 5.28 -1.75
N LYS A 43 -16.50 5.31 -0.42
CA LYS A 43 -16.28 6.50 0.42
C LYS A 43 -14.89 6.52 1.07
N LEU A 44 -14.13 5.44 0.95
CA LEU A 44 -12.86 5.27 1.67
C LEU A 44 -11.85 6.35 1.30
N ARG A 45 -11.75 6.73 0.02
CA ARG A 45 -10.77 7.74 -0.44
C ARG A 45 -11.00 9.11 0.20
N GLU A 46 -12.23 9.60 0.18
CA GLU A 46 -12.59 10.86 0.85
C GLU A 46 -12.29 10.80 2.36
N LEU A 47 -12.62 9.66 2.98
CA LEU A 47 -12.40 9.46 4.40
C LEU A 47 -10.90 9.40 4.75
N ILE A 48 -10.07 8.82 3.89
CA ILE A 48 -8.60 8.81 4.02
C ILE A 48 -8.09 10.25 4.12
N TYR A 49 -8.43 11.13 3.17
CA TYR A 49 -7.94 12.51 3.24
C TYR A 49 -8.39 13.24 4.49
N ARG A 50 -9.63 13.00 4.92
CA ARG A 50 -10.14 13.57 6.17
C ARG A 50 -9.37 13.04 7.39
N ALA A 51 -9.03 11.76 7.43
CA ALA A 51 -8.20 11.20 8.50
C ALA A 51 -6.80 11.83 8.52
N LEU A 52 -6.18 11.99 7.35
CA LEU A 52 -4.84 12.57 7.23
C LEU A 52 -4.81 14.06 7.58
N SER A 53 -5.85 14.82 7.24
CA SER A 53 -5.93 16.25 7.60
C SER A 53 -6.04 16.45 9.12
N HIS A 54 -6.71 15.53 9.83
CA HIS A 54 -6.80 15.60 11.28
C HIS A 54 -5.64 14.93 12.03
N CYS A 55 -4.93 13.98 11.42
CA CYS A 55 -3.79 13.27 12.01
C CYS A 55 -2.49 13.40 11.18
N PRO A 56 -2.01 14.62 10.88
CA PRO A 56 -0.93 14.84 9.90
C PRO A 56 0.44 14.31 10.36
N GLY A 57 0.70 14.25 11.67
CA GLY A 57 2.00 13.81 12.22
C GLY A 57 2.10 12.30 12.48
N VAL A 58 1.05 11.52 12.17
CA VAL A 58 0.94 10.14 12.63
C VAL A 58 1.16 9.17 11.49
N LYS A 59 2.42 8.76 11.30
CA LYS A 59 2.85 7.89 10.18
C LYS A 59 2.00 6.62 10.03
N SER A 60 1.58 6.03 11.15
CA SER A 60 0.79 4.79 11.10
C SER A 60 -0.56 4.96 10.40
N VAL A 61 -1.18 6.16 10.44
CA VAL A 61 -2.42 6.43 9.72
C VAL A 61 -2.16 6.41 8.21
N TYR A 62 -1.09 7.06 7.75
CA TYR A 62 -0.67 7.02 6.34
C TYR A 62 -0.40 5.59 5.86
N LEU A 63 0.31 4.79 6.66
CA LEU A 63 0.61 3.39 6.31
C LEU A 63 -0.66 2.54 6.24
N ASP A 64 -1.63 2.78 7.11
CA ASP A 64 -2.93 2.10 7.02
C ASP A 64 -3.69 2.53 5.77
N CYS A 65 -3.64 3.79 5.35
CA CYS A 65 -4.23 4.25 4.09
C CYS A 65 -3.67 3.49 2.88
N VAL A 66 -2.34 3.27 2.82
CA VAL A 66 -1.70 2.46 1.77
C VAL A 66 -2.17 1.00 1.82
N ARG A 67 -2.27 0.41 3.02
CA ARG A 67 -2.75 -0.97 3.18
C ARG A 67 -4.20 -1.14 2.74
N LEU A 68 -5.07 -0.18 3.09
CA LEU A 68 -6.49 -0.22 2.79
C LEU A 68 -6.79 0.16 1.34
N MET A 69 -5.94 1.00 0.73
CA MET A 69 -6.07 1.42 -0.66
C MET A 69 -4.68 1.50 -1.34
N PRO A 70 -4.14 0.36 -1.82
CA PRO A 70 -2.79 0.31 -2.41
C PRO A 70 -2.59 1.25 -3.60
N GLY A 71 -3.67 1.54 -4.36
CA GLY A 71 -3.64 2.50 -5.47
C GLY A 71 -3.30 3.94 -5.07
N MET A 72 -3.32 4.27 -3.77
CA MET A 72 -2.89 5.59 -3.26
C MET A 72 -1.41 5.64 -2.87
N LEU A 73 -0.61 4.57 -3.06
CA LEU A 73 0.78 4.52 -2.58
C LEU A 73 1.60 5.77 -2.95
N LYS A 74 1.62 6.14 -4.24
CA LYS A 74 2.37 7.30 -4.73
C LYS A 74 1.93 8.60 -4.07
N GLU A 75 0.62 8.79 -3.98
CA GLU A 75 0.02 9.98 -3.37
C GLU A 75 0.34 10.06 -1.86
N ILE A 76 0.23 8.95 -1.14
CA ILE A 76 0.54 8.90 0.29
C ILE A 76 2.03 9.14 0.56
N VAL A 77 2.92 8.58 -0.27
CA VAL A 77 4.36 8.83 -0.17
C VAL A 77 4.68 10.30 -0.42
N ASN A 78 4.07 10.93 -1.43
CA ASN A 78 4.23 12.36 -1.68
C ASN A 78 3.79 13.20 -0.48
N LEU A 79 2.61 12.90 0.10
CA LEU A 79 2.13 13.57 1.31
C LEU A 79 3.07 13.38 2.50
N LEU A 80 3.64 12.19 2.68
CA LEU A 80 4.65 11.95 3.73
C LEU A 80 5.88 12.83 3.51
N SER A 81 6.40 12.88 2.28
CA SER A 81 7.54 13.70 1.91
C SER A 81 7.27 15.20 2.12
N GLU A 82 6.12 15.71 1.67
CA GLU A 82 5.69 17.10 1.87
C GLU A 82 5.60 17.50 3.35
N LYS A 83 5.26 16.55 4.22
CA LYS A 83 5.20 16.74 5.67
C LYS A 83 6.53 16.51 6.37
N GLY A 84 7.62 16.26 5.63
CA GLY A 84 8.95 15.97 6.20
C GLY A 84 9.02 14.62 6.91
N MET A 85 8.07 13.72 6.66
CA MET A 85 8.05 12.39 7.26
C MET A 85 9.03 11.49 6.50
N ARG A 86 9.94 10.84 7.24
CA ARG A 86 10.95 9.98 6.64
C ARG A 86 10.32 8.82 5.89
N VAL A 87 10.55 8.75 4.58
CA VAL A 87 10.34 7.56 3.75
C VAL A 87 11.69 6.86 3.60
N ARG A 88 11.71 5.52 3.56
CA ARG A 88 12.99 4.77 3.56
C ARG A 88 13.76 4.96 2.24
N MET A 89 13.03 5.05 1.14
CA MET A 89 13.52 5.24 -0.21
C MET A 89 12.42 5.93 -1.04
N PRO A 90 12.76 6.90 -1.91
CA PRO A 90 11.84 7.44 -2.91
C PRO A 90 11.26 6.35 -3.80
N LEU A 91 10.05 6.54 -4.31
CA LEU A 91 9.42 5.53 -5.18
C LEU A 91 10.13 5.43 -6.53
N GLU A 92 10.69 6.53 -7.00
CA GLU A 92 11.43 6.63 -8.25
C GLU A 92 12.72 5.79 -8.19
N GLU A 93 13.46 5.87 -7.09
CA GLU A 93 14.64 5.03 -6.85
C GLU A 93 14.26 3.54 -6.77
N LEU A 94 13.15 3.24 -6.08
CA LEU A 94 12.61 1.89 -5.96
C LEU A 94 12.22 1.30 -7.32
N GLN A 95 11.62 2.11 -8.21
CA GLN A 95 11.24 1.72 -9.57
C GLN A 95 12.46 1.32 -10.40
N VAL A 96 13.51 2.16 -10.40
CA VAL A 96 14.75 1.87 -11.13
C VAL A 96 15.39 0.57 -10.65
N LEU A 97 15.43 0.35 -9.33
CA LEU A 97 15.96 -0.89 -8.76
C LEU A 97 15.15 -2.12 -9.21
N THR A 98 13.82 -2.04 -9.19
CA THR A 98 12.97 -3.15 -9.64
C THR A 98 13.08 -3.43 -11.13
N GLU A 99 13.20 -2.40 -11.97
CA GLU A 99 13.41 -2.56 -13.42
C GLU A 99 14.76 -3.25 -13.69
N THR A 100 15.81 -2.81 -13.00
CA THR A 100 17.15 -3.40 -13.12
C THR A 100 17.15 -4.88 -12.70
N GLU A 101 16.47 -5.23 -11.60
CA GLU A 101 16.37 -6.61 -11.13
C GLU A 101 15.64 -7.51 -12.15
N LEU A 102 14.55 -7.03 -12.75
CA LEU A 102 13.82 -7.75 -13.79
C LEU A 102 14.67 -7.97 -15.06
N GLU A 103 15.46 -6.98 -15.47
CA GLU A 103 16.38 -7.14 -16.60
C GLU A 103 17.44 -8.23 -16.34
N LEU A 104 17.91 -8.37 -15.09
CA LEU A 104 18.86 -9.42 -14.72
C LEU A 104 18.21 -10.80 -14.70
N VAL A 105 16.96 -10.91 -14.25
CA VAL A 105 16.21 -12.17 -14.31
C VAL A 105 16.03 -12.63 -15.75
N ASN A 106 15.59 -11.74 -16.64
CA ASN A 106 15.37 -12.09 -18.05
C ASN A 106 16.67 -12.53 -18.74
N LYS A 107 17.79 -11.84 -18.48
CA LYS A 107 19.11 -12.23 -19.02
C LYS A 107 19.57 -13.61 -18.54
N ASN A 108 19.14 -14.07 -17.36
CA ASN A 108 19.48 -15.39 -16.86
C ASN A 108 18.64 -16.50 -17.50
N GLU A 109 17.39 -16.22 -17.87
CA GLU A 109 16.54 -17.18 -18.60
C GLU A 109 17.04 -17.40 -20.03
N ASP A 110 17.54 -16.35 -20.69
CA ASP A 110 18.11 -16.44 -22.05
C ASP A 110 19.42 -17.26 -22.10
N ASN A 111 20.12 -17.44 -20.97
CA ASN A 111 21.38 -18.19 -20.88
C ASN A 111 21.21 -19.71 -20.64
N VAL A 112 20.00 -20.23 -20.45
CA VAL A 112 19.75 -21.67 -20.14
C VAL A 112 19.45 -22.51 -21.40
N VAL A 113 19.36 -21.91 -22.58
CA VAL A 113 18.91 -22.62 -23.81
C VAL A 113 20.06 -23.24 -24.63
N ASP A 114 21.33 -23.11 -24.25
CA ASP A 114 22.46 -23.54 -25.08
C ASP A 114 23.39 -24.56 -24.38
N SER A 115 22.86 -25.73 -24.02
CA SER A 115 23.68 -26.82 -23.44
C SER A 115 23.39 -28.22 -23.97
N ASP A 116 22.56 -28.38 -25.01
CA ASP A 116 22.24 -29.70 -25.59
C ASP A 116 22.74 -29.82 -27.04
N GLU A 117 24.00 -29.48 -27.33
CA GLU A 117 24.69 -29.97 -28.54
C GLU A 117 26.15 -30.34 -28.23
N GLU A 118 26.59 -31.47 -28.82
CA GLU A 118 27.90 -32.18 -28.71
C GLU A 118 27.93 -33.23 -27.56
N GLU A 119 28.10 -34.54 -27.80
CA GLU A 119 28.91 -35.25 -28.80
C GLU A 119 28.25 -36.59 -29.22
N ASP A 120 28.13 -36.84 -30.52
CA ASP A 120 28.12 -38.20 -31.08
C ASP A 120 28.86 -38.15 -32.43
N GLN A 121 30.19 -38.10 -32.35
CA GLN A 121 31.05 -38.49 -33.47
C GLN A 121 32.09 -39.50 -32.99
N GLU A 122 32.31 -40.50 -33.85
CA GLU A 122 33.38 -41.51 -33.85
C GLU A 122 33.22 -42.75 -32.98
N THR A 123 32.77 -43.84 -33.62
CA THR A 123 33.75 -44.84 -34.08
C THR A 123 33.18 -45.70 -35.20
N LYS A 124 33.70 -45.50 -36.42
CA LYS A 124 33.80 -46.53 -37.45
C LYS A 124 35.03 -47.35 -37.11
N ASP A 125 34.87 -48.67 -36.94
CA ASP A 125 35.62 -49.74 -37.62
C ASP A 125 35.13 -51.12 -37.16
#